data_AF-A0A409WCD0-F1
#
_entry.id   AF-A0A409WCD0-F1
#
_cell.length_a   1.000
_cell.length_b   1.000
_cell.length_c   1.000
_cell.angle_alpha   90.00
_cell.angle_beta   90.00
_cell.angle_gamma   90.00
#
_symmetry.space_group_name_H-M   'P 1'
#
loop_
_entity.id
_entity.type
_entity.pdbx_description
1 polymer ?
#
loop_
_entity_poly.entity_id
_entity_poly.type
_entity_poly.pdbx_seq_one_letter_code
_entity_poly.pdbx_strand_id
1 'polypeptide(L)'
;MTEVKNKVCLIVHDGWGIATVPGQKGDAIEAADTENMDSIAEKHAARTLLASGTAVGLNEGLMGNSEVGHLNVGAGRIVWQDIVRIDMSIKKKQFHKNDAILASCKRAKEGTGRLHLLGLVSDGGVHSHINHLFALLETAKEQGVPHTYVHFLGDGRDTAPRSAAKYAQELLDFIKKLGYGEIATVVGRYYAMDRDKRWERVKIAIEGLVDGVGEKVEGGQEGVVKAIEGNYEKDVTDEFLKPIIVNGDEGRIKDGDTLFFFNYRSDRMREISALFGLPDKPIEVNIPKDLDITTMSRYNAEFPFSVSFPPQAMTNVLAEWLAKKNVKQAHIAETEKYAHVTFFFNGGVEKQFEQETRYMIPSPKVATYDKDPGMSAQGVADKVAEVLESGTEDFVMCNFAPPDMVGHTGVYEAAVEAVTKTDKAVGTIYRACQKHGYVLLITADHGNAEQMINQETGNPHTAHTTNPVPFYMAGVGENNGGLHFKEDKPKEKKEGDDEEEEDPPALCDVAPTVLDIMGLPIPEEMTGRSLLAH
;
A
#
# COMPACT_ATOMS: atom_id res chain seq x y z
N MET A 1 -0.50 -17.16 -32.61
CA MET A 1 -0.96 -17.50 -31.25
C MET A 1 0.28 -17.67 -30.40
N THR A 2 0.32 -17.09 -29.21
CA THR A 2 1.45 -17.29 -28.30
C THR A 2 1.42 -18.75 -27.85
N GLU A 3 2.53 -19.46 -27.95
CA GLU A 3 2.60 -20.87 -27.52
C GLU A 3 2.88 -20.92 -26.02
N VAL A 4 1.96 -21.50 -25.25
CA VAL A 4 2.15 -21.77 -23.82
C VAL A 4 2.98 -23.04 -23.69
N LYS A 5 4.17 -22.94 -23.08
CA LYS A 5 5.07 -24.09 -22.89
C LYS A 5 4.58 -25.03 -21.81
N ASN A 6 4.14 -24.47 -20.69
CA ASN A 6 3.59 -25.21 -19.55
C ASN A 6 2.31 -24.52 -19.09
N LYS A 7 1.28 -25.32 -18.80
CA LYS A 7 0.09 -24.82 -18.11
C LYS A 7 0.39 -24.70 -16.63
N VAL A 8 -0.21 -23.73 -15.95
CA VAL A 8 0.09 -23.43 -14.54
C VAL A 8 -1.19 -23.40 -13.71
N CYS A 9 -1.14 -24.02 -12.54
CA CYS A 9 -2.12 -23.87 -11.47
C CYS A 9 -1.47 -23.14 -10.29
N LEU A 10 -1.99 -21.99 -9.87
CA LEU A 10 -1.50 -21.21 -8.73
C LEU A 10 -2.47 -21.30 -7.55
N ILE A 11 -2.03 -21.87 -6.43
CA ILE A 11 -2.74 -21.82 -5.16
C ILE A 11 -2.17 -20.68 -4.33
N VAL A 12 -3.04 -19.78 -3.87
CA VAL A 12 -2.74 -18.77 -2.86
C VAL A 12 -3.48 -19.15 -1.57
N HIS A 13 -2.77 -19.67 -0.59
CA HIS A 13 -3.32 -19.83 0.76
C HIS A 13 -3.53 -18.45 1.39
N ASP A 14 -4.68 -18.25 1.99
CA ASP A 14 -4.92 -17.05 2.78
C ASP A 14 -4.45 -17.30 4.22
N GLY A 15 -3.54 -16.47 4.74
CA GLY A 15 -3.08 -16.54 6.14
C GLY A 15 -2.22 -17.77 6.51
N TRP A 16 -1.44 -18.31 5.56
CA TRP A 16 -0.49 -19.40 5.79
C TRP A 16 0.95 -18.88 5.80
N GLY A 17 1.48 -18.55 6.98
CA GLY A 17 2.87 -18.11 7.16
C GLY A 17 3.82 -19.25 7.50
N ILE A 18 5.11 -18.93 7.59
CA ILE A 18 6.15 -19.81 8.12
C ILE A 18 6.64 -19.21 9.42
N ALA A 19 6.40 -19.88 10.55
CA ALA A 19 6.90 -19.42 11.82
C ALA A 19 8.43 -19.29 11.79
N THR A 20 8.94 -18.17 12.30
CA THR A 20 10.38 -17.89 12.31
C THR A 20 11.13 -18.63 13.43
N VAL A 21 10.39 -19.20 14.38
CA VAL A 21 10.90 -20.00 15.50
C VAL A 21 10.29 -21.41 15.43
N PRO A 22 11.10 -22.47 15.20
CA PRO A 22 10.60 -23.85 15.20
C PRO A 22 9.99 -24.26 16.55
N GLY A 23 8.89 -25.00 16.53
CA GLY A 23 8.19 -25.45 17.74
C GLY A 23 7.49 -24.31 18.49
N GLN A 24 7.16 -23.21 17.80
CA GLN A 24 6.50 -22.07 18.41
C GLN A 24 5.13 -22.48 18.96
N LYS A 25 4.87 -22.15 20.23
CA LYS A 25 3.57 -22.45 20.84
C LYS A 25 2.47 -21.67 20.14
N GLY A 26 1.43 -22.37 19.70
CA GLY A 26 0.29 -21.76 19.02
C GLY A 26 0.46 -21.67 17.51
N ASP A 27 1.48 -22.30 16.93
CA ASP A 27 1.56 -22.53 15.49
C ASP A 27 0.57 -23.63 15.08
N ALA A 28 -0.56 -23.24 14.50
CA ALA A 28 -1.57 -24.20 14.05
C ALA A 28 -1.17 -24.91 12.75
N ILE A 29 -0.18 -24.38 12.02
CA ILE A 29 0.34 -24.98 10.80
C ILE A 29 1.25 -26.15 11.15
N GLU A 30 2.19 -25.94 12.06
CA GLU A 30 3.09 -27.00 12.56
C GLU A 30 2.31 -28.11 13.29
N ALA A 31 1.20 -27.77 13.97
CA ALA A 31 0.40 -28.74 14.72
C ALA A 31 -0.63 -29.53 13.90
N ALA A 32 -0.90 -29.11 12.66
CA ALA A 32 -1.89 -29.75 11.79
C ALA A 32 -1.30 -30.94 11.02
N ASP A 33 -2.19 -31.80 10.52
CA ASP A 33 -1.82 -32.85 9.57
C ASP A 33 -1.70 -32.24 8.17
N THR A 34 -0.46 -31.98 7.75
CA THR A 34 -0.10 -31.27 6.51
C THR A 34 0.69 -32.16 5.52
N GLU A 35 0.37 -33.46 5.47
CA GLU A 35 1.08 -34.47 4.67
C GLU A 35 1.30 -34.04 3.21
N ASN A 36 0.33 -33.36 2.57
CA ASN A 36 0.46 -32.96 1.17
C ASN A 36 1.43 -31.79 1.00
N MET A 37 1.30 -30.74 1.82
CA MET A 37 2.20 -29.59 1.81
C MET A 37 3.63 -29.99 2.16
N ASP A 38 3.82 -30.81 3.19
CA ASP A 38 5.12 -31.33 3.61
C ASP A 38 5.77 -32.17 2.51
N SER A 39 5.01 -33.12 1.95
CA SER A 39 5.51 -33.95 0.85
C SER A 39 5.85 -33.13 -0.39
N ILE A 40 5.12 -32.04 -0.66
CA ILE A 40 5.41 -31.17 -1.81
C ILE A 40 6.69 -30.38 -1.55
N ALA A 41 6.84 -29.80 -0.36
CA ALA A 41 8.03 -29.06 0.03
C ALA A 41 9.30 -29.93 0.00
N GLU A 42 9.22 -31.20 0.40
CA GLU A 42 10.35 -32.13 0.40
C GLU A 42 10.72 -32.62 -1.01
N LYS A 43 9.73 -32.97 -1.83
CA LYS A 43 9.97 -33.65 -3.13
C LYS A 43 10.16 -32.70 -4.31
N HIS A 44 9.75 -31.45 -4.17
CA HIS A 44 9.74 -30.47 -5.24
C HIS A 44 10.54 -29.21 -4.87
N ALA A 45 10.55 -28.21 -5.74
CA ALA A 45 11.29 -26.97 -5.49
C ALA A 45 10.54 -26.12 -4.46
N ALA A 46 11.25 -25.66 -3.43
CA ALA A 46 10.70 -24.84 -2.35
C ALA A 46 11.60 -23.65 -2.04
N ARG A 47 10.98 -22.51 -1.72
CA ARG A 47 11.62 -21.32 -1.16
C ARG A 47 10.60 -20.52 -0.33
N THR A 48 11.03 -19.39 0.22
CA THR A 48 10.17 -18.47 0.96
C THR A 48 10.06 -17.12 0.26
N LEU A 49 8.96 -16.41 0.50
CA LEU A 49 8.74 -15.04 0.04
C LEU A 49 8.44 -14.11 1.22
N LEU A 50 8.86 -12.87 1.12
CA LEU A 50 8.36 -11.80 1.98
C LEU A 50 6.95 -11.39 1.57
N ALA A 51 6.06 -11.25 2.56
CA ALA A 51 4.65 -10.91 2.39
C ALA A 51 4.18 -9.75 3.29
N SER A 52 5.13 -9.00 3.86
CA SER A 52 4.86 -7.91 4.81
C SER A 52 5.79 -6.73 4.60
N GLY A 53 5.46 -5.60 5.21
CA GLY A 53 6.24 -4.37 5.16
C GLY A 53 6.54 -3.85 3.76
N THR A 54 7.75 -3.32 3.57
CA THR A 54 8.15 -2.65 2.33
C THR A 54 8.22 -3.60 1.13
N ALA A 55 8.39 -4.91 1.37
CA ALA A 55 8.40 -5.92 0.31
C ALA A 55 7.05 -6.05 -0.42
N VAL A 56 5.96 -5.58 0.21
CA VAL A 56 4.61 -5.55 -0.38
C VAL A 56 4.03 -4.13 -0.46
N GLY A 57 4.87 -3.11 -0.27
CA GLY A 57 4.48 -1.71 -0.40
C GLY A 57 3.81 -1.12 0.85
N LEU A 58 3.98 -1.74 2.01
CA LEU A 58 3.56 -1.28 3.33
C LEU A 58 4.72 -0.66 4.13
N ASN A 59 4.40 0.01 5.23
CA ASN A 59 5.41 0.52 6.16
C ASN A 59 6.23 -0.65 6.73
N GLU A 60 7.52 -0.41 6.98
CA GLU A 60 8.41 -1.40 7.61
C GLU A 60 7.80 -1.93 8.92
N GLY A 61 7.82 -3.26 9.09
CA GLY A 61 7.24 -3.94 10.25
C GLY A 61 5.70 -4.08 10.24
N LEU A 62 4.99 -3.54 9.24
CA LEU A 62 3.54 -3.73 9.14
C LEU A 62 3.23 -5.10 8.53
N MET A 63 2.35 -5.86 9.18
CA MET A 63 1.83 -7.13 8.67
C MET A 63 1.16 -6.98 7.30
N GLY A 64 1.25 -8.03 6.49
CA GLY A 64 0.49 -8.14 5.25
C GLY A 64 -1.02 -8.28 5.50
N ASN A 65 -1.80 -8.27 4.43
CA ASN A 65 -3.22 -8.58 4.43
C ASN A 65 -3.65 -9.03 3.03
N SER A 66 -4.84 -9.61 2.92
CA SER A 66 -5.25 -10.27 1.69
C SER A 66 -5.40 -9.31 0.50
N GLU A 67 -5.81 -8.06 0.73
CA GLU A 67 -5.94 -7.03 -0.30
C GLU A 67 -4.55 -6.72 -0.91
N VAL A 68 -3.58 -6.43 -0.05
CA VAL A 68 -2.21 -6.08 -0.45
C VAL A 68 -1.49 -7.29 -1.05
N GLY A 69 -1.66 -8.47 -0.46
CA GLY A 69 -1.00 -9.68 -0.91
C GLY A 69 -1.44 -10.08 -2.31
N HIS A 70 -2.75 -10.24 -2.55
CA HIS A 70 -3.29 -10.60 -3.87
C HIS A 70 -2.97 -9.55 -4.93
N LEU A 71 -2.97 -8.26 -4.55
CA LEU A 71 -2.59 -7.18 -5.45
C LEU A 71 -1.13 -7.27 -5.89
N ASN A 72 -0.19 -7.56 -4.97
CA ASN A 72 1.23 -7.74 -5.31
C ASN A 72 1.46 -9.00 -6.16
N VAL A 73 0.84 -10.12 -5.78
CA VAL A 73 0.91 -11.38 -6.54
C VAL A 73 0.44 -11.18 -7.98
N GLY A 74 -0.72 -10.55 -8.18
CA GLY A 74 -1.29 -10.30 -9.49
C GLY A 74 -0.55 -9.23 -10.30
N ALA A 75 0.00 -8.20 -9.64
CA ALA A 75 0.66 -7.09 -10.33
C ALA A 75 2.08 -7.38 -10.82
N GLY A 76 2.74 -8.40 -10.27
CA GLY A 76 4.12 -8.74 -10.61
C GLY A 76 5.12 -7.62 -10.31
N ARG A 77 4.81 -6.79 -9.32
CA ARG A 77 5.60 -5.63 -8.85
C ARG A 77 5.16 -5.24 -7.44
N ILE A 78 6.00 -4.50 -6.74
CA ILE A 78 5.63 -3.94 -5.44
C ILE A 78 4.57 -2.86 -5.63
N VAL A 79 3.42 -2.99 -4.97
CA VAL A 79 2.34 -2.01 -5.03
C VAL A 79 2.37 -1.10 -3.81
N TRP A 80 2.99 0.07 -3.99
CA TRP A 80 3.25 0.99 -2.89
C TRP A 80 2.00 1.74 -2.42
N GLN A 81 1.71 1.72 -1.12
CA GLN A 81 0.82 2.72 -0.54
C GLN A 81 1.46 4.11 -0.65
N ASP A 82 0.66 5.16 -0.81
CA ASP A 82 1.19 6.50 -1.09
C ASP A 82 2.19 6.97 -0.02
N ILE A 83 1.89 6.76 1.28
CA ILE A 83 2.81 7.14 2.37
C ILE A 83 4.17 6.45 2.23
N VAL A 84 4.18 5.14 2.00
CA VAL A 84 5.39 4.33 1.86
C VAL A 84 6.15 4.71 0.61
N ARG A 85 5.44 4.96 -0.50
CA ARG A 85 6.03 5.40 -1.77
C ARG A 85 6.78 6.72 -1.60
N ILE A 86 6.17 7.66 -0.87
CA ILE A 86 6.75 8.97 -0.60
C ILE A 86 7.95 8.81 0.35
N ASP A 87 7.81 8.06 1.44
CA ASP A 87 8.89 7.80 2.41
C ASP A 87 10.10 7.13 1.73
N MET A 88 9.86 6.12 0.90
CA MET A 88 10.91 5.45 0.14
C MET A 88 11.57 6.39 -0.88
N SER A 89 10.80 7.27 -1.53
CA SER A 89 11.35 8.30 -2.41
C SER A 89 12.26 9.27 -1.65
N ILE A 90 11.92 9.63 -0.40
CA ILE A 90 12.76 10.46 0.47
C ILE A 90 14.03 9.69 0.87
N LYS A 91 13.87 8.45 1.37
CA LYS A 91 14.98 7.57 1.80
C LYS A 91 15.99 7.32 0.67
N LYS A 92 15.52 7.12 -0.56
CA LYS A 92 16.35 6.92 -1.77
C LYS A 92 16.81 8.23 -2.43
N LYS A 93 16.56 9.40 -1.81
CA LYS A 93 16.86 10.75 -2.35
C LYS A 93 16.26 11.03 -3.73
N GLN A 94 15.21 10.30 -4.12
CA GLN A 94 14.47 10.51 -5.38
C GLN A 94 13.41 11.61 -5.23
N PHE A 95 12.95 11.88 -4.01
CA PHE A 95 11.97 12.93 -3.73
C PHE A 95 12.45 14.30 -4.23
N HIS A 96 13.72 14.63 -3.99
CA HIS A 96 14.37 15.88 -4.42
C HIS A 96 14.58 15.98 -5.94
N LYS A 97 14.29 14.91 -6.70
CA LYS A 97 14.39 14.84 -8.16
C LYS A 97 13.02 14.75 -8.84
N ASN A 98 11.93 14.78 -8.09
CA ASN A 98 10.59 14.64 -8.63
C ASN A 98 10.25 15.85 -9.52
N ASP A 99 9.86 15.59 -10.77
CA ASP A 99 9.64 16.64 -11.78
C ASP A 99 8.58 17.66 -11.36
N ALA A 100 7.49 17.25 -10.73
CA ALA A 100 6.43 18.17 -10.32
C ALA A 100 6.87 19.05 -9.13
N ILE A 101 7.59 18.47 -8.17
CA ILE A 101 8.18 19.21 -7.04
C ILE A 101 9.17 20.24 -7.57
N LEU A 102 10.08 19.82 -8.46
CA LEU A 102 11.08 20.70 -9.07
C LEU A 102 10.43 21.79 -9.94
N ALA A 103 9.37 21.46 -10.69
CA ALA A 103 8.61 22.43 -11.47
C ALA A 103 7.94 23.48 -10.57
N SER A 104 7.36 23.07 -9.44
CA SER A 104 6.79 23.98 -8.44
C SER A 104 7.85 24.93 -7.86
N CYS A 105 9.02 24.40 -7.46
CA CYS A 105 10.13 25.23 -6.99
C CYS A 105 10.62 26.20 -8.07
N LYS A 106 10.76 25.73 -9.32
CA LYS A 106 11.18 26.55 -10.46
C LYS A 106 10.19 27.68 -10.73
N ARG A 107 8.88 27.37 -10.77
CA ARG A 107 7.80 28.35 -10.97
C ARG A 107 7.82 29.41 -9.87
N ALA A 108 7.99 29.03 -8.60
CA ALA A 108 8.14 29.98 -7.51
C ALA A 108 9.37 30.88 -7.71
N LYS A 109 10.53 30.30 -8.02
CA LYS A 109 11.80 31.02 -8.18
C LYS A 109 11.82 31.99 -9.37
N GLU A 110 11.24 31.62 -10.49
CA GLU A 110 11.19 32.43 -11.72
C GLU A 110 10.03 33.45 -11.71
N GLY A 111 9.01 33.23 -10.88
CA GLY A 111 7.85 34.10 -10.70
C GLY A 111 8.01 35.09 -9.54
N THR A 112 7.17 34.97 -8.52
CA THR A 112 7.11 35.91 -7.37
C THR A 112 8.23 35.70 -6.34
N GLY A 113 8.97 34.60 -6.44
CA GLY A 113 9.93 34.16 -5.43
C GLY A 113 9.29 33.40 -4.26
N ARG A 114 7.98 33.11 -4.31
CA ARG A 114 7.20 32.64 -3.16
C ARG A 114 6.55 31.27 -3.40
N LEU A 115 6.83 30.34 -2.48
CA LEU A 115 6.24 29.01 -2.44
C LEU A 115 5.46 28.83 -1.13
N HIS A 116 4.25 28.30 -1.20
CA HIS A 116 3.41 28.00 -0.05
C HIS A 116 3.22 26.49 0.08
N LEU A 117 3.59 25.93 1.22
CA LEU A 117 3.39 24.52 1.55
C LEU A 117 2.17 24.40 2.48
N LEU A 118 1.12 23.72 2.03
CA LEU A 118 -0.14 23.58 2.76
C LEU A 118 -0.44 22.11 3.04
N GLY A 119 -0.72 21.80 4.30
CA GLY A 119 -1.07 20.43 4.66
C GLY A 119 -1.11 20.17 6.16
N LEU A 120 -1.55 18.97 6.51
CA LEU A 120 -1.69 18.51 7.88
C LEU A 120 -0.32 18.25 8.49
N VAL A 121 -0.02 18.89 9.62
CA VAL A 121 1.31 18.83 10.26
C VAL A 121 1.23 17.98 11.53
N SER A 122 1.47 16.68 11.35
CA SER A 122 1.56 15.68 12.42
C SER A 122 2.34 14.45 11.92
N ASP A 123 2.60 13.50 12.81
CA ASP A 123 3.14 12.16 12.49
C ASP A 123 2.04 11.10 12.36
N GLY A 124 0.77 11.51 12.19
CA GLY A 124 -0.38 10.59 12.19
C GLY A 124 -0.43 9.63 10.99
N GLY A 125 0.19 9.96 9.85
CA GLY A 125 0.34 9.04 8.73
C GLY A 125 -0.94 8.68 7.96
N VAL A 126 -2.09 9.30 8.27
CA VAL A 126 -3.36 9.04 7.56
C VAL A 126 -3.55 9.93 6.34
N HIS A 127 -3.29 11.24 6.48
CA HIS A 127 -3.50 12.22 5.41
C HIS A 127 -2.21 12.85 4.87
N SER A 128 -1.17 12.90 5.69
CA SER A 128 0.14 13.48 5.43
C SER A 128 1.12 12.94 6.49
N HIS A 129 2.40 13.33 6.38
CA HIS A 129 3.38 13.14 7.44
C HIS A 129 4.32 14.36 7.51
N ILE A 130 4.68 14.83 8.71
CA ILE A 130 5.54 16.01 8.92
C ILE A 130 6.92 15.87 8.24
N ASN A 131 7.48 14.65 8.18
CA ASN A 131 8.73 14.39 7.44
C ASN A 131 8.62 14.70 5.94
N HIS A 132 7.43 14.62 5.32
CA HIS A 132 7.25 14.99 3.92
C HIS A 132 7.35 16.51 3.74
N LEU A 133 6.84 17.27 4.71
CA LEU A 133 7.03 18.74 4.77
C LEU A 133 8.52 19.10 4.95
N PHE A 134 9.25 18.38 5.81
CA PHE A 134 10.69 18.59 5.98
C PHE A 134 11.46 18.38 4.66
N ALA A 135 11.18 17.29 3.93
CA ALA A 135 11.79 17.03 2.64
C ALA A 135 11.45 18.09 1.58
N LEU A 136 10.23 18.65 1.61
CA LEU A 136 9.85 19.77 0.73
C LEU A 136 10.61 21.05 1.05
N LEU A 137 10.80 21.38 2.34
CA LEU A 137 11.60 22.54 2.76
C LEU A 137 13.07 22.40 2.36
N GLU A 138 13.66 21.21 2.52
CA GLU A 138 15.01 20.90 2.04
C GLU A 138 15.11 21.09 0.53
N THR A 139 14.18 20.50 -0.23
CA THR A 139 14.15 20.61 -1.69
C THR A 139 14.02 22.07 -2.15
N ALA A 140 13.11 22.84 -1.56
CA ALA A 140 12.91 24.25 -1.91
C ALA A 140 14.17 25.09 -1.65
N LYS A 141 14.87 24.83 -0.53
CA LYS A 141 16.15 25.46 -0.22
C LYS A 141 17.23 25.09 -1.25
N GLU A 142 17.37 23.80 -1.57
CA GLU A 142 18.34 23.30 -2.54
C GLU A 142 18.13 23.91 -3.94
N GLN A 143 16.86 24.07 -4.35
CA GLN A 143 16.51 24.73 -5.61
C GLN A 143 16.67 26.26 -5.58
N GLY A 144 16.89 26.84 -4.39
CA GLY A 144 17.11 28.28 -4.20
C GLY A 144 15.83 29.10 -4.39
N VAL A 145 14.69 28.60 -3.93
CA VAL A 145 13.44 29.38 -3.85
C VAL A 145 13.63 30.49 -2.80
N PRO A 146 13.38 31.78 -3.10
CA PRO A 146 13.64 32.87 -2.15
C PRO A 146 12.86 32.77 -0.83
N HIS A 147 11.54 32.53 -0.89
CA HIS A 147 10.67 32.48 0.27
C HIS A 147 9.76 31.25 0.24
N THR A 148 9.76 30.46 1.32
CA THR A 148 8.82 29.34 1.50
C THR A 148 8.03 29.52 2.79
N TYR A 149 6.71 29.52 2.67
CA TYR A 149 5.75 29.70 3.76
C TYR A 149 4.99 28.41 4.04
N VAL A 150 4.92 28.01 5.30
CA VAL A 150 4.17 26.84 5.74
C VAL A 150 2.81 27.26 6.30
N HIS A 151 1.74 26.71 5.76
CA HIS A 151 0.40 26.78 6.32
C HIS A 151 0.09 25.46 7.03
N PHE A 152 0.30 25.49 8.34
CA PHE A 152 0.16 24.37 9.26
C PHE A 152 -1.32 24.06 9.46
N LEU A 153 -1.79 22.91 8.95
CA LEU A 153 -3.12 22.41 9.27
C LEU A 153 -3.04 21.53 10.52
N GLY A 154 -3.72 21.91 11.60
CA GLY A 154 -3.70 21.23 12.90
C GLY A 154 -4.48 19.92 12.90
N ASP A 155 -3.90 18.88 13.51
CA ASP A 155 -4.45 17.52 13.51
C ASP A 155 -5.45 17.24 14.64
N GLY A 156 -4.97 16.73 15.77
CA GLY A 156 -5.78 16.40 16.93
C GLY A 156 -6.80 15.27 16.75
N ARG A 157 -6.76 14.55 15.64
CA ARG A 157 -7.69 13.46 15.32
C ARG A 157 -6.98 12.17 14.92
N ASP A 158 -5.96 12.26 14.05
CA ASP A 158 -5.08 11.14 13.74
C ASP A 158 -3.92 11.07 14.76
N THR A 159 -3.72 12.14 15.53
CA THR A 159 -2.87 12.22 16.73
C THR A 159 -3.67 12.72 17.94
N ALA A 160 -3.02 12.83 19.12
CA ALA A 160 -3.67 13.31 20.34
C ALA A 160 -4.25 14.73 20.16
N PRO A 161 -5.44 15.06 20.73
CA PRO A 161 -6.12 16.35 20.53
C PRO A 161 -5.34 17.63 20.93
N ARG A 162 -4.27 17.52 21.72
CA ARG A 162 -3.41 18.63 22.16
C ARG A 162 -1.95 18.30 21.88
N SER A 163 -1.61 18.19 20.60
CA SER A 163 -0.28 17.84 20.10
C SER A 163 0.27 18.83 19.07
N ALA A 164 -0.52 19.76 18.54
CA ALA A 164 -0.06 20.75 17.57
C ALA A 164 1.12 21.60 18.08
N ALA A 165 1.14 21.96 19.37
CA ALA A 165 2.25 22.66 20.01
C ALA A 165 3.59 21.90 19.89
N LYS A 166 3.57 20.56 20.06
CA LYS A 166 4.74 19.68 19.86
C LYS A 166 5.22 19.77 18.40
N TYR A 167 4.33 19.53 17.44
CA TYR A 167 4.72 19.54 16.02
C TYR A 167 5.11 20.93 15.49
N ALA A 168 4.52 21.99 16.05
CA ALA A 168 4.94 23.37 15.77
C ALA A 168 6.36 23.62 16.28
N GLN A 169 6.70 23.15 17.48
CA GLN A 169 8.06 23.23 18.01
C GLN A 169 9.05 22.42 17.15
N GLU A 170 8.71 21.19 16.78
CA GLU A 170 9.54 20.36 15.89
C GLU A 170 9.79 21.02 14.53
N LEU A 171 8.75 21.64 13.93
CA LEU A 171 8.88 22.38 12.69
C LEU A 171 9.75 23.64 12.84
N LEU A 172 9.59 24.39 13.93
CA LEU A 172 10.42 25.56 14.22
C LEU A 172 11.90 25.18 14.41
N ASP A 173 12.17 24.09 15.14
CA ASP A 173 13.51 23.57 15.34
C ASP A 173 14.14 23.10 14.02
N PHE A 174 13.35 22.43 13.17
CA PHE A 174 13.77 22.03 11.83
C PHE A 174 14.09 23.24 10.94
N ILE A 175 13.18 24.22 10.86
CA ILE A 175 13.36 25.47 10.12
C ILE A 175 14.63 26.20 10.60
N LYS A 176 14.84 26.30 11.91
CA LYS A 176 16.02 26.94 12.49
C LYS A 176 17.31 26.20 12.14
N LYS A 177 17.31 24.87 12.22
CA LYS A 177 18.44 24.02 11.83
C LYS A 177 18.74 24.14 10.33
N LEU A 178 17.71 24.16 9.51
CA LEU A 178 17.82 24.33 8.07
C LEU A 178 18.20 25.78 7.71
N GLY A 179 17.86 26.77 8.53
CA GLY A 179 18.03 28.19 8.24
C GLY A 179 17.16 28.68 7.08
N TYR A 180 16.00 28.04 6.87
CA TYR A 180 15.13 28.29 5.72
C TYR A 180 13.68 27.87 5.99
N GLY A 181 12.72 28.65 5.48
CA GLY A 181 11.29 28.45 5.64
C GLY A 181 10.69 29.22 6.82
N GLU A 182 9.39 29.49 6.78
CA GLU A 182 8.69 30.21 7.86
C GLU A 182 7.26 29.70 8.01
N ILE A 183 6.75 29.57 9.24
CA ILE A 183 5.33 29.28 9.48
C ILE A 183 4.54 30.57 9.20
N ALA A 184 3.55 30.50 8.30
CA ALA A 184 2.71 31.65 7.98
C ALA A 184 1.37 31.61 8.72
N THR A 185 0.77 30.42 8.84
CA THR A 185 -0.54 30.21 9.48
C THR A 185 -0.58 28.89 10.20
N VAL A 186 -1.30 28.86 11.33
CA VAL A 186 -1.80 27.64 11.95
C VAL A 186 -3.33 27.67 11.89
N VAL A 187 -3.97 26.61 11.41
CA VAL A 187 -5.43 26.49 11.38
C VAL A 187 -5.83 25.02 11.52
N GLY A 188 -6.85 24.71 12.30
CA GLY A 188 -7.29 23.33 12.53
C GLY A 188 -7.90 22.67 11.29
N ARG A 189 -7.72 21.35 11.17
CA ARG A 189 -8.27 20.54 10.06
C ARG A 189 -9.79 20.62 9.94
N TYR A 190 -10.52 20.95 11.01
CA TYR A 190 -11.96 21.17 10.94
C TYR A 190 -12.34 22.25 9.93
N TYR A 191 -11.50 23.27 9.78
CA TYR A 191 -11.71 24.37 8.84
C TYR A 191 -11.11 24.08 7.47
N ALA A 192 -9.84 23.66 7.43
CA ALA A 192 -9.11 23.54 6.17
C ALA A 192 -9.31 22.21 5.42
N MET A 193 -9.84 21.19 6.10
CA MET A 193 -9.92 19.81 5.62
C MET A 193 -11.32 19.21 5.81
N ASP A 194 -12.36 20.05 5.61
CA ASP A 194 -13.73 19.56 5.46
C ASP A 194 -13.86 18.72 4.17
N ARG A 195 -14.83 17.81 4.17
CA ARG A 195 -15.15 16.94 3.02
C ARG A 195 -16.67 16.75 2.85
N ASP A 196 -17.45 17.49 3.62
CA ASP A 196 -18.91 17.38 3.70
C ASP A 196 -19.58 18.59 3.04
N LYS A 197 -18.84 19.36 2.22
CA LYS A 197 -19.26 20.57 1.52
C LYS A 197 -19.74 21.69 2.45
N ARG A 198 -19.14 21.76 3.64
CA ARG A 198 -19.39 22.84 4.60
C ARG A 198 -18.49 24.03 4.30
N TRP A 199 -18.79 24.69 3.18
CA TRP A 199 -17.99 25.77 2.61
C TRP A 199 -17.78 26.94 3.57
N GLU A 200 -18.66 27.15 4.55
CA GLU A 200 -18.48 28.15 5.61
C GLU A 200 -17.24 27.87 6.48
N ARG A 201 -16.84 26.60 6.63
CA ARG A 201 -15.64 26.21 7.36
C ARG A 201 -14.39 26.42 6.53
N VAL A 202 -14.44 25.99 5.27
CA VAL A 202 -13.33 26.17 4.33
C VAL A 202 -13.06 27.65 4.09
N LYS A 203 -14.12 28.48 4.05
CA LYS A 203 -14.01 29.94 4.00
C LYS A 203 -13.20 30.52 5.16
N ILE A 204 -13.41 30.06 6.40
CA ILE A 204 -12.61 30.51 7.55
C ILE A 204 -11.12 30.22 7.33
N ALA A 205 -10.78 29.05 6.79
CA ALA A 205 -9.39 28.74 6.46
C ALA A 205 -8.86 29.66 5.35
N ILE A 206 -9.60 29.84 4.25
CA ILE A 206 -9.21 30.72 3.13
C ILE A 206 -8.99 32.17 3.58
N GLU A 207 -9.92 32.76 4.33
CA GLU A 207 -9.78 34.14 4.85
C GLU A 207 -8.56 34.27 5.78
N GLY A 208 -8.26 33.22 6.55
CA GLY A 208 -7.01 33.12 7.27
C GLY A 208 -5.82 33.18 6.32
N LEU A 209 -5.72 32.24 5.38
CA LEU A 209 -4.60 32.02 4.46
C LEU A 209 -4.32 33.19 3.48
N VAL A 210 -5.38 33.87 3.02
CA VAL A 210 -5.31 34.94 2.01
C VAL A 210 -5.39 36.32 2.65
N ASP A 211 -6.40 36.58 3.48
CA ASP A 211 -6.69 37.93 3.98
C ASP A 211 -6.06 38.20 5.36
N GLY A 212 -5.50 37.17 6.01
CA GLY A 212 -4.90 37.30 7.34
C GLY A 212 -5.94 37.50 8.45
N VAL A 213 -7.16 37.00 8.25
CA VAL A 213 -8.24 37.05 9.24
C VAL A 213 -7.99 35.96 10.29
N GLY A 214 -7.60 36.37 11.50
CA GLY A 214 -7.30 35.43 12.58
C GLY A 214 -6.64 36.08 13.80
N GLU A 215 -6.25 35.25 14.76
CA GLU A 215 -5.46 35.64 15.92
C GLU A 215 -4.03 35.98 15.48
N LYS A 216 -3.52 37.18 15.78
CA LYS A 216 -2.15 37.57 15.42
C LYS A 216 -1.18 37.09 16.49
N VAL A 217 -0.08 36.46 16.07
CA VAL A 217 0.97 36.01 16.99
C VAL A 217 1.86 37.17 17.42
N GLU A 218 2.07 37.32 18.73
CA GLU A 218 3.11 38.18 19.28
C GLU A 218 4.48 37.48 19.22
N GLY A 219 5.53 38.18 18.80
CA GLY A 219 6.89 37.61 18.73
C GLY A 219 7.19 36.77 17.48
N GLY A 220 6.30 36.78 16.47
CA GLY A 220 6.53 36.09 15.19
C GLY A 220 6.67 34.58 15.35
N GLN A 221 7.68 33.98 14.71
CA GLN A 221 7.91 32.52 14.73
C GLN A 221 8.03 31.95 16.15
N GLU A 222 8.71 32.66 17.06
CA GLU A 222 8.94 32.22 18.44
C GLU A 222 7.65 32.20 19.28
N GLY A 223 6.63 32.96 18.88
CA GLY A 223 5.34 33.04 19.60
C GLY A 223 4.31 31.99 19.21
N VAL A 224 4.55 31.21 18.15
CA VAL A 224 3.54 30.31 17.56
C VAL A 224 3.10 29.23 18.56
N VAL A 225 4.05 28.60 19.24
CA VAL A 225 3.77 27.54 20.24
C VAL A 225 2.89 28.09 21.36
N LYS A 226 3.24 29.28 21.89
CA LYS A 226 2.47 29.95 22.94
C LYS A 226 1.06 30.33 22.49
N ALA A 227 0.87 30.74 21.24
CA ALA A 227 -0.45 31.04 20.69
C ALA A 227 -1.33 29.78 20.59
N ILE A 228 -0.74 28.63 20.21
CA ILE A 228 -1.44 27.34 20.22
C ILE A 228 -1.81 26.94 21.65
N GLU A 229 -0.87 27.01 22.59
CA GLU A 229 -1.11 26.67 24.00
C GLU A 229 -2.18 27.57 24.65
N GLY A 230 -2.19 28.86 24.33
CA GLY A 230 -3.22 29.80 24.77
C GLY A 230 -4.62 29.49 24.23
N ASN A 231 -4.74 28.72 23.14
CA ASN A 231 -6.02 28.19 22.68
C ASN A 231 -6.44 26.94 23.46
N TYR A 232 -5.49 26.11 23.92
CA TYR A 232 -5.79 24.98 24.80
C TYR A 232 -6.36 25.43 26.15
N GLU A 233 -5.91 26.58 26.67
CA GLU A 233 -6.48 27.20 27.88
C GLU A 233 -7.96 27.61 27.72
N LYS A 234 -8.40 27.79 26.47
CA LYS A 234 -9.80 28.11 26.10
C LYS A 234 -10.57 26.85 25.67
N ASP A 235 -10.02 25.66 25.92
CA ASP A 235 -10.51 24.35 25.48
C ASP A 235 -10.71 24.21 23.95
N VAL A 236 -9.97 25.00 23.16
CA VAL A 236 -9.90 24.86 21.71
C VAL A 236 -8.71 23.95 21.38
N THR A 237 -8.99 22.72 20.97
CA THR A 237 -7.98 21.71 20.59
C THR A 237 -7.53 21.83 19.14
N ASP A 238 -6.48 21.09 18.75
CA ASP A 238 -5.80 21.20 17.45
C ASP A 238 -6.74 21.17 16.24
N GLU A 239 -7.71 20.25 16.26
CA GLU A 239 -8.68 20.08 15.17
C GLU A 239 -9.50 21.36 14.92
N PHE A 240 -9.74 22.16 15.96
CA PHE A 240 -10.65 23.32 15.96
C PHE A 240 -9.95 24.67 16.11
N LEU A 241 -8.62 24.73 15.98
CA LEU A 241 -7.91 26.00 15.99
C LEU A 241 -8.43 26.90 14.86
N LYS A 242 -8.95 28.08 15.20
CA LYS A 242 -9.20 29.13 14.20
C LYS A 242 -7.85 29.64 13.66
N PRO A 243 -7.82 30.34 12.50
CA PRO A 243 -6.57 30.81 11.95
C PRO A 243 -5.77 31.66 12.95
N ILE A 244 -4.51 31.25 13.15
CA ILE A 244 -3.47 31.96 13.88
C ILE A 244 -2.47 32.47 12.84
N ILE A 245 -2.25 33.78 12.78
CA ILE A 245 -1.49 34.49 11.75
C ILE A 245 -0.13 34.87 12.31
N VAL A 246 0.93 34.32 11.71
CA VAL A 246 2.30 34.42 12.24
C VAL A 246 3.09 35.52 11.53
N ASN A 247 3.19 35.46 10.20
CA ASN A 247 4.02 36.37 9.39
C ASN A 247 3.25 37.58 8.84
N GLY A 248 2.11 37.93 9.43
CA GLY A 248 1.25 39.02 8.95
C GLY A 248 0.93 38.91 7.46
N ASP A 249 1.01 40.05 6.76
CA ASP A 249 0.73 40.16 5.32
C ASP A 249 1.77 39.42 4.44
N GLU A 250 3.05 39.40 4.86
CA GLU A 250 4.13 38.79 4.08
C GLU A 250 3.95 37.28 3.91
N GLY A 251 3.29 36.60 4.84
CA GLY A 251 3.03 35.16 4.75
C GLY A 251 1.71 34.80 4.05
N ARG A 252 0.93 35.77 3.55
CA ARG A 252 -0.34 35.49 2.86
C ARG A 252 -0.09 34.98 1.45
N ILE A 253 -1.05 34.23 0.92
CA ILE A 253 -1.04 33.83 -0.49
C ILE A 253 -1.44 35.05 -1.32
N LYS A 254 -0.62 35.40 -2.33
CA LYS A 254 -0.80 36.58 -3.19
C LYS A 254 -0.89 36.18 -4.67
N ASP A 255 -1.23 37.16 -5.51
CA ASP A 255 -1.33 36.94 -6.96
C ASP A 255 0.01 36.44 -7.52
N GLY A 256 -0.04 35.40 -8.36
CA GLY A 256 1.14 34.79 -8.97
C GLY A 256 1.87 33.76 -8.10
N ASP A 257 1.49 33.59 -6.83
CA ASP A 257 2.19 32.66 -5.93
C ASP A 257 2.03 31.18 -6.33
N THR A 258 2.93 30.35 -5.82
CA THR A 258 2.93 28.90 -6.08
C THR A 258 2.47 28.16 -4.83
N LEU A 259 1.52 27.23 -4.97
CA LEU A 259 0.96 26.44 -3.90
C LEU A 259 1.35 24.96 -4.07
N PHE A 260 1.81 24.34 -2.99
CA PHE A 260 2.04 22.90 -2.91
C PHE A 260 1.24 22.30 -1.76
N PHE A 261 0.26 21.45 -2.09
CA PHE A 261 -0.49 20.70 -1.08
C PHE A 261 0.17 19.35 -0.82
N PHE A 262 0.71 19.15 0.38
CA PHE A 262 1.55 17.98 0.68
C PHE A 262 0.81 16.77 1.29
N ASN A 263 -0.51 16.89 1.50
CA ASN A 263 -1.33 15.73 1.87
C ASN A 263 -1.41 14.73 0.71
N TYR A 264 -1.24 13.44 0.97
CA TYR A 264 -1.40 12.38 -0.04
C TYR A 264 -2.80 11.75 -0.04
N ARG A 265 -3.59 11.94 1.03
CA ARG A 265 -4.98 11.46 1.04
C ARG A 265 -5.92 12.54 0.50
N SER A 266 -6.64 12.20 -0.55
CA SER A 266 -7.37 13.15 -1.40
C SER A 266 -8.67 13.71 -0.83
N ASP A 267 -9.46 12.90 -0.14
CA ASP A 267 -10.86 13.20 0.21
C ASP A 267 -11.05 14.55 0.90
N ARG A 268 -10.19 14.87 1.87
CA ARG A 268 -10.24 16.13 2.65
C ARG A 268 -9.51 17.32 2.03
N MET A 269 -8.78 17.12 0.94
CA MET A 269 -8.08 18.20 0.26
C MET A 269 -8.84 18.77 -0.94
N ARG A 270 -9.86 18.05 -1.41
CA ARG A 270 -10.65 18.43 -2.59
C ARG A 270 -11.29 19.80 -2.45
N GLU A 271 -11.86 20.11 -1.31
CA GLU A 271 -12.63 21.36 -1.12
C GLU A 271 -11.74 22.60 -1.13
N ILE A 272 -10.70 22.63 -0.29
CA ILE A 272 -9.80 23.78 -0.21
C ILE A 272 -8.99 23.97 -1.49
N SER A 273 -8.49 22.89 -2.11
CA SER A 273 -7.75 22.98 -3.37
C SER A 273 -8.64 23.42 -4.54
N ALA A 274 -9.92 23.01 -4.57
CA ALA A 274 -10.88 23.51 -5.54
C ALA A 274 -11.16 25.01 -5.39
N LEU A 275 -11.30 25.50 -4.15
CA LEU A 275 -11.47 26.93 -3.89
C LEU A 275 -10.26 27.76 -4.32
N PHE A 276 -9.05 27.22 -4.35
CA PHE A 276 -7.92 27.91 -4.97
C PHE A 276 -7.92 27.77 -6.49
N GLY A 277 -8.04 26.55 -7.00
CA GLY A 277 -7.64 26.24 -8.38
C GLY A 277 -8.73 26.12 -9.45
N LEU A 278 -10.01 26.04 -9.09
CA LEU A 278 -11.10 25.89 -10.08
C LEU A 278 -11.84 27.22 -10.33
N PRO A 279 -12.36 27.48 -11.53
CA PRO A 279 -13.06 28.74 -11.81
C PRO A 279 -14.34 28.92 -10.97
N ASP A 280 -15.11 27.84 -10.81
CA ASP A 280 -16.40 27.89 -10.11
C ASP A 280 -16.19 27.82 -8.59
N LYS A 281 -16.69 28.84 -7.88
CA LYS A 281 -16.63 28.91 -6.41
C LYS A 281 -18.04 28.72 -5.81
N PRO A 282 -18.25 27.72 -4.95
CA PRO A 282 -19.52 27.47 -4.28
C PRO A 282 -19.84 28.47 -3.15
N ILE A 283 -18.87 29.30 -2.75
CA ILE A 283 -19.02 30.35 -1.74
C ILE A 283 -18.18 31.57 -2.14
N GLU A 284 -18.61 32.77 -1.75
CA GLU A 284 -17.85 34.01 -1.97
C GLU A 284 -16.64 34.09 -1.03
N VAL A 285 -15.45 34.08 -1.64
CA VAL A 285 -14.13 34.19 -1.01
C VAL A 285 -13.19 34.99 -1.91
N ASN A 286 -12.27 35.73 -1.31
CA ASN A 286 -11.17 36.35 -2.04
C ASN A 286 -10.12 35.28 -2.39
N ILE A 287 -9.83 35.11 -3.67
CA ILE A 287 -8.83 34.16 -4.15
C ILE A 287 -7.84 34.90 -5.06
N PRO A 288 -6.54 34.86 -4.75
CA PRO A 288 -5.52 35.44 -5.61
C PRO A 288 -5.50 34.82 -7.00
N LYS A 289 -5.07 35.61 -7.98
CA LYS A 289 -5.03 35.22 -9.39
C LYS A 289 -3.70 34.55 -9.75
N ASP A 290 -3.69 33.82 -10.86
CA ASP A 290 -2.49 33.20 -11.44
C ASP A 290 -1.69 32.32 -10.46
N LEU A 291 -2.44 31.56 -9.65
CA LEU A 291 -1.87 30.57 -8.74
C LEU A 291 -1.49 29.31 -9.50
N ASP A 292 -0.27 28.83 -9.30
CA ASP A 292 0.14 27.49 -9.74
C ASP A 292 -0.06 26.50 -8.58
N ILE A 293 -0.71 25.37 -8.86
CA ILE A 293 -1.05 24.38 -7.83
C ILE A 293 -0.43 23.04 -8.17
N THR A 294 0.40 22.55 -7.25
CA THR A 294 0.93 21.19 -7.25
C THR A 294 0.40 20.44 -6.03
N THR A 295 0.10 19.15 -6.19
CA THR A 295 -0.37 18.26 -5.12
C THR A 295 0.56 17.06 -4.95
N MET A 296 0.64 16.52 -3.73
CA MET A 296 1.45 15.34 -3.45
C MET A 296 0.91 14.13 -4.23
N SER A 297 -0.39 13.86 -4.15
CA SER A 297 -1.09 12.82 -4.91
C SER A 297 -2.25 13.40 -5.72
N ARG A 298 -2.94 12.57 -6.52
CA ARG A 298 -4.10 13.02 -7.30
C ARG A 298 -5.33 13.16 -6.40
N TYR A 299 -5.86 14.38 -6.27
CA TYR A 299 -7.07 14.62 -5.47
C TYR A 299 -8.37 14.28 -6.21
N ASN A 300 -8.47 14.69 -7.46
CA ASN A 300 -9.57 14.38 -8.38
C ASN A 300 -8.99 14.30 -9.79
N ALA A 301 -9.49 13.37 -10.62
CA ALA A 301 -9.07 13.23 -12.01
C ALA A 301 -9.41 14.44 -12.90
N GLU A 302 -10.40 15.24 -12.50
CA GLU A 302 -10.83 16.44 -13.22
C GLU A 302 -10.05 17.70 -12.85
N PHE A 303 -9.24 17.66 -11.78
CA PHE A 303 -8.49 18.84 -11.34
C PHE A 303 -7.27 19.05 -12.25
N PRO A 304 -7.00 20.28 -12.70
CA PRO A 304 -5.92 20.58 -13.64
C PRO A 304 -4.53 20.67 -12.97
N PHE A 305 -4.38 20.17 -11.74
CA PHE A 305 -3.19 20.38 -10.92
C PHE A 305 -2.07 19.42 -11.30
N SER A 306 -0.84 19.92 -11.19
CA SER A 306 0.35 19.05 -11.28
C SER A 306 0.37 18.08 -10.10
N VAL A 307 0.76 16.82 -10.34
CA VAL A 307 0.73 15.77 -9.32
C VAL A 307 2.14 15.17 -9.17
N SER A 308 2.67 15.18 -7.94
CA SER A 308 4.03 14.68 -7.66
C SER A 308 4.12 13.17 -7.68
N PHE A 309 3.16 12.48 -7.06
CA PHE A 309 3.04 11.03 -7.04
C PHE A 309 1.71 10.64 -7.71
N PRO A 310 1.66 10.55 -9.05
CA PRO A 310 0.44 10.16 -9.75
C PRO A 310 0.05 8.72 -9.39
N PRO A 311 -1.26 8.36 -9.47
CA PRO A 311 -1.71 7.00 -9.20
C PRO A 311 -0.90 5.98 -10.01
N GLN A 312 -0.52 4.89 -9.36
CA GLN A 312 0.18 3.79 -10.02
C GLN A 312 -0.77 3.14 -11.01
N ALA A 313 -0.40 3.13 -12.29
CA ALA A 313 -1.14 2.39 -13.29
C ALA A 313 -0.93 0.90 -13.04
N MET A 314 -2.03 0.16 -12.84
CA MET A 314 -2.02 -1.30 -12.76
C MET A 314 -2.14 -1.91 -14.16
N THR A 315 -1.32 -1.43 -15.10
CA THR A 315 -1.25 -1.96 -16.46
C THR A 315 -0.39 -3.20 -16.52
N ASN A 316 -0.81 -4.16 -17.35
CA ASN A 316 -0.15 -5.44 -17.54
C ASN A 316 0.03 -6.22 -16.22
N VAL A 317 -0.97 -6.17 -15.34
CA VAL A 317 -1.12 -7.21 -14.29
C VAL A 317 -1.29 -8.57 -14.96
N LEU A 318 -1.03 -9.66 -14.23
CA LEU A 318 -0.98 -11.02 -14.78
C LEU A 318 -2.25 -11.33 -15.59
N ALA A 319 -3.43 -11.07 -15.01
CA ALA A 319 -4.69 -11.35 -15.68
C ALA A 319 -4.90 -10.56 -16.98
N GLU A 320 -4.55 -9.27 -16.99
CA GLU A 320 -4.61 -8.45 -18.21
C GLU A 320 -3.61 -8.95 -19.26
N TRP A 321 -2.41 -9.32 -18.83
CA TRP A 321 -1.34 -9.74 -19.73
C TRP A 321 -1.64 -11.09 -20.38
N LEU A 322 -2.14 -12.06 -19.62
CA LEU A 322 -2.62 -13.34 -20.15
C LEU A 322 -3.71 -13.12 -21.21
N ALA A 323 -4.68 -12.26 -20.94
CA ALA A 323 -5.71 -11.88 -21.90
C ALA A 323 -5.12 -11.28 -23.19
N LYS A 324 -4.17 -10.34 -23.08
CA LYS A 324 -3.46 -9.75 -24.24
C LYS A 324 -2.69 -10.79 -25.06
N LYS A 325 -2.26 -11.90 -24.44
CA LYS A 325 -1.60 -13.02 -25.13
C LYS A 325 -2.56 -14.09 -25.63
N ASN A 326 -3.87 -13.88 -25.49
CA ASN A 326 -4.95 -14.83 -25.80
C ASN A 326 -4.82 -16.15 -25.03
N VAL A 327 -4.35 -16.06 -23.78
CA VAL A 327 -4.19 -17.20 -22.87
C VAL A 327 -5.43 -17.30 -21.98
N LYS A 328 -6.01 -18.50 -21.91
CA LYS A 328 -7.23 -18.75 -21.14
C LYS A 328 -6.93 -18.93 -19.67
N GLN A 329 -7.74 -18.31 -18.83
CA GLN A 329 -7.52 -18.28 -17.39
C GLN A 329 -8.80 -18.47 -16.57
N ALA A 330 -8.68 -19.17 -15.44
CA ALA A 330 -9.77 -19.31 -14.47
C ALA A 330 -9.37 -18.90 -13.05
N HIS A 331 -10.23 -18.11 -12.40
CA HIS A 331 -10.06 -17.64 -11.03
C HIS A 331 -11.16 -18.23 -10.14
N ILE A 332 -10.78 -18.93 -9.07
CA ILE A 332 -11.69 -19.77 -8.28
C ILE A 332 -11.49 -19.48 -6.79
N ALA A 333 -12.54 -19.06 -6.08
CA ALA A 333 -12.49 -18.95 -4.62
C ALA A 333 -13.87 -19.15 -4.02
N GLU A 334 -13.90 -19.33 -2.70
CA GLU A 334 -15.13 -19.18 -1.95
C GLU A 334 -15.49 -17.70 -1.72
N THR A 335 -16.68 -17.43 -1.17
CA THR A 335 -17.28 -16.09 -1.13
C THR A 335 -16.40 -15.06 -0.43
N GLU A 336 -15.80 -15.41 0.71
CA GLU A 336 -14.95 -14.51 1.50
C GLU A 336 -13.73 -13.99 0.72
N LYS A 337 -13.16 -14.83 -0.16
CA LYS A 337 -11.94 -14.50 -0.91
C LYS A 337 -12.17 -14.29 -2.40
N TYR A 338 -13.43 -14.23 -2.85
CA TYR A 338 -13.77 -14.01 -4.26
C TYR A 338 -13.28 -12.65 -4.78
N ALA A 339 -13.41 -11.57 -4.01
CA ALA A 339 -12.90 -10.25 -4.38
C ALA A 339 -11.36 -10.25 -4.50
N HIS A 340 -10.67 -11.05 -3.70
CA HIS A 340 -9.21 -11.14 -3.66
C HIS A 340 -8.65 -11.77 -4.93
N VAL A 341 -9.24 -12.87 -5.39
CA VAL A 341 -8.88 -13.53 -6.66
C VAL A 341 -9.41 -12.81 -7.90
N THR A 342 -10.23 -11.78 -7.75
CA THR A 342 -10.81 -11.03 -8.87
C THR A 342 -10.38 -9.58 -8.85
N PHE A 343 -11.07 -8.73 -8.10
CA PHE A 343 -10.80 -7.29 -8.01
C PHE A 343 -9.35 -6.96 -7.65
N PHE A 344 -8.81 -7.52 -6.56
CA PHE A 344 -7.46 -7.19 -6.10
C PHE A 344 -6.37 -7.80 -6.98
N PHE A 345 -6.47 -9.10 -7.31
CA PHE A 345 -5.55 -9.76 -8.24
C PHE A 345 -5.51 -9.10 -9.63
N ASN A 346 -6.62 -8.51 -10.08
CA ASN A 346 -6.71 -7.77 -11.35
C ASN A 346 -6.23 -6.31 -11.25
N GLY A 347 -5.62 -5.89 -10.14
CA GLY A 347 -5.07 -4.53 -10.00
C GLY A 347 -6.04 -3.52 -9.40
N GLY A 348 -7.03 -3.97 -8.61
CA GLY A 348 -8.02 -3.10 -7.99
C GLY A 348 -9.09 -2.58 -8.96
N VAL A 349 -9.46 -3.40 -9.96
CA VAL A 349 -10.51 -3.07 -10.93
C VAL A 349 -11.54 -4.20 -11.02
N GLU A 350 -12.82 -3.83 -11.14
CA GLU A 350 -13.94 -4.79 -11.27
C GLU A 350 -13.98 -5.48 -12.64
N LYS A 351 -13.07 -5.10 -13.55
CA LYS A 351 -13.03 -5.63 -14.92
C LYS A 351 -12.67 -7.11 -14.90
N GLN A 352 -13.52 -7.92 -15.54
CA GLN A 352 -13.17 -9.26 -16.00
C GLN A 352 -12.53 -9.13 -17.40
N PHE A 353 -11.30 -9.60 -17.55
CA PHE A 353 -10.57 -9.51 -18.80
C PHE A 353 -11.09 -10.53 -19.83
N GLU A 354 -10.74 -10.33 -21.10
CA GLU A 354 -11.01 -11.35 -22.11
C GLU A 354 -10.28 -12.65 -21.76
N GLN A 355 -10.87 -13.79 -22.10
CA GLN A 355 -10.36 -15.13 -21.74
C GLN A 355 -10.32 -15.43 -20.22
N GLU A 356 -10.82 -14.54 -19.37
CA GLU A 356 -10.95 -14.78 -17.93
C GLU A 356 -12.30 -15.40 -17.60
N THR A 357 -12.30 -16.53 -16.90
CA THR A 357 -13.50 -17.18 -16.33
C THR A 357 -13.42 -17.15 -14.80
N ARG A 358 -14.54 -16.88 -14.13
CA ARG A 358 -14.60 -16.79 -12.67
C ARG A 358 -15.58 -17.79 -12.09
N TYR A 359 -15.19 -18.46 -11.00
CA TYR A 359 -16.05 -19.38 -10.27
C TYR A 359 -16.08 -18.98 -8.79
N MET A 360 -17.28 -18.82 -8.24
CA MET A 360 -17.49 -18.50 -6.82
C MET A 360 -18.18 -19.68 -6.13
N ILE A 361 -17.53 -20.22 -5.11
CA ILE A 361 -18.10 -21.25 -4.24
C ILE A 361 -18.77 -20.57 -3.03
N PRO A 362 -20.02 -20.91 -2.66
CA PRO A 362 -20.66 -20.29 -1.50
C PRO A 362 -19.94 -20.68 -0.20
N SER A 363 -19.43 -19.71 0.56
CA SER A 363 -18.92 -19.95 1.92
C SER A 363 -20.04 -20.44 2.85
N PRO A 364 -19.75 -21.24 3.91
CA PRO A 364 -20.78 -21.74 4.80
C PRO A 364 -21.47 -20.60 5.55
N LYS A 365 -22.77 -20.73 5.77
CA LYS A 365 -23.57 -19.74 6.50
C LYS A 365 -23.48 -19.95 8.00
N VAL A 366 -22.32 -19.61 8.57
CA VAL A 366 -22.03 -19.67 10.01
C VAL A 366 -21.77 -18.28 10.58
N ALA A 367 -21.92 -18.11 11.89
CA ALA A 367 -21.68 -16.82 12.54
C ALA A 367 -20.18 -16.47 12.62
N THR A 368 -19.35 -17.49 12.82
CA THR A 368 -17.88 -17.43 12.88
C THR A 368 -17.35 -18.77 12.36
N TYR A 369 -16.22 -18.74 11.66
CA TYR A 369 -15.74 -19.89 10.88
C TYR A 369 -15.10 -21.00 11.73
N ASP A 370 -14.80 -20.76 13.01
CA ASP A 370 -14.43 -21.81 13.97
C ASP A 370 -15.51 -22.92 14.10
N LYS A 371 -16.76 -22.61 13.74
CA LYS A 371 -17.88 -23.57 13.75
C LYS A 371 -17.92 -24.49 12.53
N ASP A 372 -17.22 -24.12 11.46
CA ASP A 372 -17.04 -24.95 10.28
C ASP A 372 -15.64 -24.72 9.68
N PRO A 373 -14.58 -25.25 10.31
CA PRO A 373 -13.20 -24.88 9.98
C PRO A 373 -12.75 -25.28 8.58
N GLY A 374 -13.46 -26.21 7.93
CA GLY A 374 -13.14 -26.58 6.54
C GLY A 374 -13.62 -25.58 5.51
N MET A 375 -14.52 -24.69 5.93
CA MET A 375 -15.26 -23.78 5.08
C MET A 375 -15.71 -24.47 3.80
N SER A 376 -15.37 -23.90 2.63
CA SER A 376 -15.65 -24.50 1.33
C SER A 376 -14.37 -24.93 0.60
N ALA A 377 -13.27 -25.16 1.32
CA ALA A 377 -11.97 -25.50 0.73
C ALA A 377 -12.04 -26.72 -0.20
N GLN A 378 -12.71 -27.80 0.22
CA GLN A 378 -12.86 -28.96 -0.65
C GLN A 378 -13.69 -28.65 -1.90
N GLY A 379 -14.75 -27.84 -1.78
CA GLY A 379 -15.56 -27.42 -2.93
C GLY A 379 -14.78 -26.55 -3.92
N VAL A 380 -13.86 -25.71 -3.43
CA VAL A 380 -12.91 -24.97 -4.27
C VAL A 380 -11.96 -25.94 -4.98
N ALA A 381 -11.35 -26.89 -4.25
CA ALA A 381 -10.44 -27.87 -4.83
C ALA A 381 -11.09 -28.76 -5.89
N ASP A 382 -12.32 -29.21 -5.64
CA ASP A 382 -13.10 -30.02 -6.59
C ASP A 382 -13.38 -29.23 -7.88
N LYS A 383 -13.71 -27.94 -7.75
CA LYS A 383 -13.91 -27.06 -8.91
C LYS A 383 -12.62 -26.80 -9.67
N VAL A 384 -11.49 -26.60 -8.98
CA VAL A 384 -10.18 -26.49 -9.62
C VAL A 384 -9.86 -27.77 -10.39
N ALA A 385 -10.01 -28.94 -9.78
CA ALA A 385 -9.75 -30.22 -10.42
C ALA A 385 -10.62 -30.44 -11.67
N GLU A 386 -11.91 -30.06 -11.63
CA GLU A 386 -12.82 -30.09 -12.79
C GLU A 386 -12.32 -29.20 -13.93
N VAL A 387 -11.87 -27.98 -13.63
CA VAL A 387 -11.33 -27.04 -14.63
C VAL A 387 -10.03 -27.58 -15.24
N LEU A 388 -9.13 -28.12 -14.42
CA LEU A 388 -7.88 -28.73 -14.89
C LEU A 388 -8.15 -29.95 -15.79
N GLU A 389 -9.12 -30.80 -15.43
CA GLU A 389 -9.51 -31.97 -16.23
C GLU A 389 -10.10 -31.58 -17.59
N SER A 390 -10.85 -30.48 -17.67
CA SER A 390 -11.39 -29.97 -18.93
C SER A 390 -10.29 -29.57 -19.92
N GLY A 391 -9.11 -29.19 -19.41
CA GLY A 391 -7.97 -28.74 -20.20
C GLY A 391 -8.19 -27.45 -20.98
N THR A 392 -9.29 -26.71 -20.73
CA THR A 392 -9.63 -25.50 -21.50
C THR A 392 -8.82 -24.28 -21.11
N GLU A 393 -8.41 -24.20 -19.85
CA GLU A 393 -7.67 -23.07 -19.28
C GLU A 393 -6.18 -23.38 -19.25
N ASP A 394 -5.34 -22.42 -19.62
CA ASP A 394 -3.88 -22.56 -19.58
C ASP A 394 -3.30 -22.08 -18.25
N PHE A 395 -4.01 -21.16 -17.59
CA PHE A 395 -3.72 -20.69 -16.23
C PHE A 395 -4.95 -20.90 -15.34
N VAL A 396 -4.77 -21.48 -14.17
CA VAL A 396 -5.82 -21.59 -13.16
C VAL A 396 -5.27 -21.04 -11.86
N MET A 397 -6.04 -20.22 -11.16
CA MET A 397 -5.67 -19.79 -9.82
C MET A 397 -6.82 -19.95 -8.86
N CYS A 398 -6.49 -20.26 -7.60
CA CYS A 398 -7.46 -20.31 -6.53
C CYS A 398 -6.93 -19.78 -5.21
N ASN A 399 -7.86 -19.42 -4.33
CA ASN A 399 -7.58 -19.08 -2.95
C ASN A 399 -8.20 -20.11 -2.00
N PHE A 400 -7.45 -20.50 -0.96
CA PHE A 400 -8.00 -21.20 0.20
C PHE A 400 -8.07 -20.27 1.41
N ALA A 401 -9.29 -19.88 1.76
CA ALA A 401 -9.62 -18.96 2.86
C ALA A 401 -9.46 -19.50 4.31
N PRO A 402 -9.55 -20.82 4.60
CA PRO A 402 -9.67 -21.27 5.99
C PRO A 402 -8.55 -20.86 6.96
N PRO A 403 -7.26 -20.92 6.62
CA PRO A 403 -6.20 -20.61 7.59
C PRO A 403 -6.34 -19.17 8.13
N ASP A 404 -6.65 -18.21 7.26
CA ASP A 404 -6.92 -16.82 7.67
C ASP A 404 -8.25 -16.64 8.41
N MET A 405 -9.36 -17.03 7.79
CA MET A 405 -10.70 -16.75 8.29
C MET A 405 -10.98 -17.45 9.63
N VAL A 406 -10.43 -18.65 9.83
CA VAL A 406 -10.48 -19.36 11.11
C VAL A 406 -9.39 -18.85 12.05
N GLY A 407 -8.22 -18.47 11.53
CA GLY A 407 -7.14 -17.83 12.30
C GLY A 407 -7.61 -16.59 13.07
N HIS A 408 -8.41 -15.74 12.42
CA HIS A 408 -9.02 -14.56 13.03
C HIS A 408 -9.94 -14.83 14.24
N THR A 409 -10.39 -16.07 14.43
CA THR A 409 -11.19 -16.43 15.60
C THR A 409 -10.35 -16.57 16.88
N GLY A 410 -9.04 -16.78 16.73
CA GLY A 410 -8.14 -17.08 17.85
C GLY A 410 -8.38 -18.46 18.49
N VAL A 411 -9.25 -19.30 17.90
CA VAL A 411 -9.55 -20.64 18.38
C VAL A 411 -8.54 -21.62 17.78
N TYR A 412 -7.45 -21.87 18.50
CA TYR A 412 -6.32 -22.69 18.05
C TYR A 412 -6.72 -24.06 17.47
N GLU A 413 -7.53 -24.85 18.18
CA GLU A 413 -7.94 -26.19 17.71
C GLU A 413 -8.74 -26.14 16.40
N ALA A 414 -9.56 -25.10 16.22
CA ALA A 414 -10.29 -24.90 14.97
C ALA A 414 -9.34 -24.51 13.84
N ALA A 415 -8.32 -23.68 14.10
CA ALA A 415 -7.29 -23.35 13.11
C ALA A 415 -6.48 -24.59 12.70
N VAL A 416 -6.13 -25.47 13.64
CA VAL A 416 -5.46 -26.76 13.33
C VAL A 416 -6.34 -27.63 12.42
N GLU A 417 -7.64 -27.71 12.69
CA GLU A 417 -8.60 -28.41 11.82
C GLU A 417 -8.73 -27.75 10.43
N ALA A 418 -8.75 -26.42 10.38
CA ALA A 418 -8.82 -25.64 9.14
C ALA A 418 -7.60 -25.88 8.23
N VAL A 419 -6.40 -25.85 8.81
CA VAL A 419 -5.15 -26.17 8.12
C VAL A 419 -5.17 -27.61 7.61
N THR A 420 -5.54 -28.57 8.47
CA THR A 420 -5.62 -30.00 8.09
C THR A 420 -6.59 -30.24 6.92
N LYS A 421 -7.75 -29.57 6.90
CA LYS A 421 -8.71 -29.67 5.80
C LYS A 421 -8.22 -28.96 4.52
N THR A 422 -7.52 -27.84 4.68
CA THR A 422 -6.89 -27.12 3.58
C THR A 422 -5.81 -27.97 2.90
N ASP A 423 -4.98 -28.68 3.67
CA ASP A 423 -3.97 -29.59 3.14
C ASP A 423 -4.57 -30.73 2.29
N LYS A 424 -5.66 -31.35 2.76
CA LYS A 424 -6.39 -32.37 1.98
C LYS A 424 -6.90 -31.83 0.65
N ALA A 425 -7.37 -30.58 0.64
CA ALA A 425 -7.81 -29.88 -0.56
C ALA A 425 -6.64 -29.61 -1.54
N VAL A 426 -5.46 -29.24 -1.03
CA VAL A 426 -4.21 -29.14 -1.81
C VAL A 426 -3.88 -30.48 -2.47
N GLY A 427 -3.99 -31.59 -1.73
CA GLY A 427 -3.75 -32.92 -2.27
C GLY A 427 -4.64 -33.25 -3.49
N THR A 428 -5.90 -32.81 -3.47
CA THR A 428 -6.82 -32.97 -4.62
C THR A 428 -6.34 -32.19 -5.84
N ILE A 429 -5.94 -30.92 -5.66
CA ILE A 429 -5.42 -30.10 -6.77
C ILE A 429 -4.08 -30.66 -7.28
N TYR A 430 -3.16 -31.05 -6.39
CA TYR A 430 -1.87 -31.64 -6.76
C TYR A 430 -2.03 -32.87 -7.65
N ARG A 431 -2.90 -33.82 -7.27
CA ARG A 431 -3.17 -35.01 -8.08
C ARG A 431 -3.77 -34.65 -9.45
N ALA A 432 -4.67 -33.66 -9.50
CA ALA A 432 -5.23 -33.18 -10.76
C ALA A 432 -4.16 -32.55 -11.65
N CYS A 433 -3.28 -31.71 -11.10
CA CYS A 433 -2.16 -31.10 -11.82
C CYS A 433 -1.23 -32.16 -12.43
N GLN A 434 -0.81 -33.16 -11.63
CA GLN A 434 0.04 -34.25 -12.10
C GLN A 434 -0.62 -35.09 -13.20
N LYS A 435 -1.93 -35.36 -13.08
CA LYS A 435 -2.69 -36.15 -14.06
C LYS A 435 -2.93 -35.39 -15.37
N HIS A 436 -3.15 -34.08 -15.31
CA HIS A 436 -3.61 -33.27 -16.45
C HIS A 436 -2.53 -32.33 -17.02
N GLY A 437 -1.29 -32.40 -16.54
CA GLY A 437 -0.16 -31.73 -17.14
C GLY A 437 -0.04 -30.23 -16.78
N TYR A 438 -0.34 -29.88 -15.53
CA TYR A 438 -0.17 -28.52 -15.02
C TYR A 438 0.99 -28.47 -14.01
N VAL A 439 1.84 -27.45 -14.14
CA VAL A 439 2.79 -27.09 -13.09
C VAL A 439 2.01 -26.46 -11.95
N LEU A 440 2.16 -26.99 -10.75
CA LEU A 440 1.54 -26.45 -9.55
C LEU A 440 2.50 -25.48 -8.85
N LEU A 441 2.02 -24.26 -8.64
CA LEU A 441 2.62 -23.29 -7.74
C LEU A 441 1.75 -23.15 -6.50
N ILE A 442 2.37 -23.14 -5.32
CA ILE A 442 1.67 -22.91 -4.05
C ILE A 442 2.38 -21.79 -3.32
N THR A 443 1.64 -20.76 -2.91
CA THR A 443 2.14 -19.70 -2.03
C THR A 443 1.07 -19.25 -1.05
N ALA A 444 1.35 -18.21 -0.27
CA ALA A 444 0.35 -17.51 0.53
C ALA A 444 0.46 -16.00 0.31
N ASP A 445 -0.59 -15.26 0.67
CA ASP A 445 -0.63 -13.80 0.55
C ASP A 445 -0.11 -13.07 1.81
N HIS A 446 -0.15 -13.73 2.97
CA HIS A 446 0.45 -13.34 4.25
C HIS A 446 0.37 -14.48 5.27
N GLY A 447 0.92 -14.28 6.48
CA GLY A 447 0.74 -15.18 7.63
C GLY A 447 -0.44 -14.82 8.54
N ASN A 448 -0.92 -15.81 9.31
CA ASN A 448 -1.95 -15.72 10.34
C ASN A 448 -1.91 -16.99 11.22
N ALA A 449 -2.22 -18.16 10.64
CA ALA A 449 -2.44 -19.40 11.38
C ALA A 449 -1.18 -19.97 12.08
N GLU A 450 0.02 -19.55 11.69
CA GLU A 450 1.27 -19.93 12.35
C GLU A 450 1.49 -19.21 13.70
N GLN A 451 0.62 -18.26 14.04
CA GLN A 451 0.63 -17.59 15.35
C GLN A 451 -0.79 -17.35 15.87
N MET A 452 -1.37 -18.37 16.51
CA MET A 452 -2.69 -18.30 17.16
C MET A 452 -2.62 -17.84 18.62
N ILE A 453 -1.42 -17.69 19.18
CA ILE A 453 -1.18 -17.25 20.57
C ILE A 453 -0.16 -16.12 20.57
N ASN A 454 -0.46 -15.05 21.32
CA ASN A 454 0.49 -13.98 21.54
C ASN A 454 1.58 -14.45 22.51
N GLN A 455 2.84 -14.43 22.06
CA GLN A 455 3.97 -14.99 22.82
C GLN A 455 4.29 -14.23 24.12
N GLU A 456 3.92 -12.95 24.21
CA GLU A 456 4.18 -12.13 25.41
C GLU A 456 3.09 -12.27 26.47
N THR A 457 1.83 -12.31 26.04
CA THR A 457 0.66 -12.27 26.94
C THR A 457 0.01 -13.64 27.16
N GLY A 458 0.25 -14.60 26.26
CA GLY A 458 -0.40 -15.91 26.25
C GLY A 458 -1.87 -15.90 25.82
N ASN A 459 -2.41 -14.72 25.45
CA ASN A 459 -3.79 -14.57 24.97
C ASN A 459 -3.94 -15.04 23.52
N PRO A 460 -5.17 -15.33 23.06
CA PRO A 460 -5.44 -15.58 21.65
C PRO A 460 -4.90 -14.45 20.76
N HIS A 461 -4.23 -14.83 19.68
CA HIS A 461 -3.79 -13.92 18.64
C HIS A 461 -4.75 -14.02 17.46
N THR A 462 -5.36 -12.91 17.08
CA THR A 462 -6.43 -12.87 16.06
C THR A 462 -6.06 -11.99 14.86
N ALA A 463 -4.83 -11.48 14.79
CA ALA A 463 -4.34 -10.64 13.70
C ALA A 463 -3.46 -11.45 12.74
N HIS A 464 -3.16 -10.88 11.57
CA HIS A 464 -2.12 -11.39 10.70
C HIS A 464 -0.73 -11.25 11.33
N THR A 465 0.28 -11.79 10.66
CA THR A 465 1.67 -11.71 11.10
C THR A 465 2.57 -11.03 10.05
N THR A 466 3.82 -10.78 10.44
CA THR A 466 4.88 -10.31 9.53
C THR A 466 5.74 -11.43 8.98
N ASN A 467 5.40 -12.69 9.26
CA ASN A 467 6.19 -13.86 8.88
C ASN A 467 6.25 -14.05 7.35
N PRO A 468 7.34 -14.65 6.83
CA PRO A 468 7.41 -15.03 5.43
C PRO A 468 6.39 -16.12 5.08
N VAL A 469 6.14 -16.31 3.79
CA VAL A 469 5.19 -17.29 3.25
C VAL A 469 5.91 -18.35 2.40
N PRO A 470 5.36 -19.57 2.26
CA PRO A 470 5.94 -20.58 1.38
C PRO A 470 5.82 -20.17 -0.10
N PHE A 471 6.74 -20.66 -0.93
CA PHE A 471 6.57 -20.70 -2.37
C PHE A 471 7.13 -22.01 -2.94
N TYR A 472 6.23 -22.90 -3.33
CA TYR A 472 6.54 -24.24 -3.81
C TYR A 472 6.20 -24.37 -5.29
N MET A 473 7.00 -25.16 -6.01
CA MET A 473 6.81 -25.44 -7.44
C MET A 473 6.97 -26.93 -7.72
N ALA A 474 5.84 -27.57 -8.03
CA ALA A 474 5.76 -28.95 -8.46
C ALA A 474 5.46 -29.03 -9.97
N GLY A 475 6.49 -29.33 -10.76
CA GLY A 475 6.38 -29.67 -12.17
C GLY A 475 5.82 -31.08 -12.40
N VAL A 476 5.59 -31.39 -13.67
CA VAL A 476 4.97 -32.65 -14.11
C VAL A 476 6.04 -33.66 -14.52
N GLY A 477 5.92 -34.90 -14.05
CA GLY A 477 6.81 -36.00 -14.43
C GLY A 477 8.09 -36.13 -13.58
N GLU A 478 9.04 -36.94 -14.05
CA GLU A 478 10.28 -37.20 -13.32
C GLU A 478 11.13 -35.92 -13.15
N ASN A 479 11.91 -35.85 -12.06
CA ASN A 479 12.81 -34.73 -11.74
C ASN A 479 12.13 -33.35 -11.82
N ASN A 480 10.89 -33.23 -11.33
CA ASN A 480 10.12 -31.98 -11.33
C ASN A 480 9.91 -31.35 -12.71
N GLY A 481 9.94 -32.16 -13.78
CA GLY A 481 9.92 -31.64 -15.17
C GLY A 481 11.14 -30.79 -15.53
N GLY A 482 12.23 -30.89 -14.77
CA GLY A 482 13.42 -30.04 -14.89
C GLY A 482 13.31 -28.65 -14.27
N LEU A 483 12.16 -28.31 -13.67
CA LEU A 483 11.92 -26.99 -13.08
C LEU A 483 12.53 -26.89 -11.69
N HIS A 484 13.26 -25.81 -11.43
CA HIS A 484 13.83 -25.49 -10.13
C HIS A 484 13.91 -23.97 -9.94
N PHE A 485 13.92 -23.51 -8.69
CA PHE A 485 14.15 -22.10 -8.39
C PHE A 485 15.63 -21.75 -8.54
N LYS A 486 15.91 -20.48 -8.83
CA LYS A 486 17.26 -19.91 -8.75
C LYS A 486 17.79 -20.08 -7.33
N GLU A 487 19.03 -20.53 -7.21
CA GLU A 487 19.76 -20.56 -5.95
C GLU A 487 20.00 -19.13 -5.43
N ASP A 488 19.78 -18.93 -4.13
CA ASP A 488 20.14 -17.70 -3.46
C ASP A 488 21.66 -17.67 -3.30
N LYS A 489 22.35 -17.07 -4.28
CA LYS A 489 23.80 -16.90 -4.20
C LYS A 489 24.11 -15.77 -3.21
N PRO A 490 24.89 -16.03 -2.14
CA PRO A 490 25.50 -14.92 -1.42
C PRO A 490 26.45 -14.21 -2.41
N LYS A 491 26.13 -12.97 -2.79
CA LYS A 491 27.08 -12.15 -3.56
C LYS A 491 28.30 -11.93 -2.67
N GLU A 492 29.47 -12.42 -3.09
CA GLU A 492 30.74 -11.97 -2.52
C GLU A 492 30.84 -10.47 -2.79
N LYS A 493 30.72 -9.63 -1.75
CA LYS A 493 31.00 -8.20 -1.88
C LYS A 493 32.46 -8.04 -2.30
N LYS A 494 32.69 -7.71 -3.57
CA LYS A 494 34.02 -7.25 -4.01
C LYS A 494 34.22 -5.83 -3.51
N GLU A 495 35.42 -5.52 -3.02
CA GLU A 495 35.78 -4.16 -2.65
C GLU A 495 35.59 -3.23 -3.87
N GLY A 496 34.64 -2.31 -3.77
CA GLY A 496 34.38 -1.28 -4.78
C GLY A 496 33.06 -1.41 -5.57
N ASP A 497 32.28 -2.47 -5.36
CA ASP A 497 30.95 -2.57 -5.98
C ASP A 497 29.90 -1.82 -5.15
N ASP A 498 29.41 -0.69 -5.67
CA ASP A 498 28.18 -0.01 -5.23
C ASP A 498 26.91 -0.73 -5.75
N GLU A 499 26.95 -2.06 -5.93
CA GLU A 499 25.76 -2.82 -6.33
C GLU A 499 24.82 -3.00 -5.13
N GLU A 500 23.59 -2.51 -5.25
CA GLU A 500 22.49 -2.77 -4.31
C GLU A 500 22.37 -4.29 -4.08
N GLU A 501 22.38 -4.74 -2.82
CA GLU A 501 22.03 -6.13 -2.46
C GLU A 501 20.70 -6.48 -3.14
N GLU A 502 20.61 -7.63 -3.82
CA GLU A 502 19.33 -8.06 -4.38
C GLU A 502 18.34 -8.26 -3.24
N ASP A 503 17.25 -7.49 -3.23
CA ASP A 503 16.19 -7.61 -2.24
C ASP A 503 15.70 -9.08 -2.16
N PRO A 504 15.41 -9.62 -0.97
CA PRO A 504 14.88 -10.98 -0.84
C PRO A 504 13.60 -11.17 -1.68
N PRO A 505 13.34 -12.40 -2.18
CA PRO A 505 12.13 -12.68 -2.93
C PRO A 505 10.86 -12.27 -2.19
N ALA A 506 9.88 -11.76 -2.92
CA ALA A 506 8.61 -11.29 -2.37
C ALA A 506 7.43 -11.66 -3.27
N LEU A 507 6.21 -11.34 -2.83
CA LEU A 507 4.98 -11.62 -3.58
C LEU A 507 4.99 -11.06 -5.02
N CYS A 508 5.69 -9.95 -5.25
CA CYS A 508 5.83 -9.33 -6.56
C CYS A 508 6.54 -10.22 -7.59
N ASP A 509 7.26 -11.26 -7.15
CA ASP A 509 8.02 -12.17 -8.01
C ASP A 509 7.19 -13.36 -8.52
N VAL A 510 5.97 -13.56 -7.98
CA VAL A 510 5.11 -14.69 -8.34
C VAL A 510 4.63 -14.61 -9.79
N ALA A 511 4.02 -13.50 -10.23
CA ALA A 511 3.54 -13.36 -11.60
C ALA A 511 4.66 -13.45 -12.67
N PRO A 512 5.82 -12.80 -12.51
CA PRO A 512 6.98 -13.01 -13.40
C PRO A 512 7.40 -14.48 -13.49
N THR A 513 7.40 -15.20 -12.35
CA THR A 513 7.72 -16.64 -12.32
C THR A 513 6.67 -17.47 -13.05
N VAL A 514 5.38 -17.17 -12.89
CA VAL A 514 4.28 -17.80 -13.64
C VAL A 514 4.50 -17.63 -15.15
N LEU A 515 4.72 -16.39 -15.61
CA LEU A 515 4.91 -16.10 -17.04
C LEU A 515 6.10 -16.85 -17.62
N ASP A 516 7.20 -16.92 -16.88
CA ASP A 516 8.41 -17.60 -17.31
C ASP A 516 8.21 -19.12 -17.45
N ILE A 517 7.54 -19.75 -16.47
CA ILE A 517 7.14 -21.16 -16.55
C ILE A 517 6.24 -21.41 -17.77
N MET A 518 5.29 -20.51 -18.02
CA MET A 518 4.41 -20.58 -19.19
C MET A 518 5.13 -20.31 -20.51
N GLY A 519 6.38 -19.83 -20.48
CA GLY A 519 7.15 -19.44 -21.68
C GLY A 519 6.67 -18.14 -22.32
N LEU A 520 6.00 -17.28 -21.55
CA LEU A 520 5.45 -16.01 -21.99
C LEU A 520 6.42 -14.86 -21.69
N PRO A 521 6.45 -13.80 -22.52
CA PRO A 521 7.28 -12.64 -22.22
C PRO A 521 6.77 -11.92 -20.97
N ILE A 522 7.67 -11.43 -20.13
CA ILE A 522 7.34 -10.59 -18.97
C ILE A 522 7.24 -9.13 -19.45
N PRO A 523 6.13 -8.42 -19.19
CA PRO A 523 5.98 -7.02 -19.58
C PRO A 523 6.89 -6.11 -18.75
N GLU A 524 7.33 -4.98 -19.31
CA GLU A 524 8.28 -4.07 -18.65
C GLU A 524 7.74 -3.47 -17.34
N GLU A 525 6.42 -3.38 -17.21
CA GLU A 525 5.83 -2.83 -16.00
C GLU A 525 5.86 -3.82 -14.82
N MET A 526 6.00 -5.14 -15.07
CA MET A 526 6.26 -6.13 -14.02
C MET A 526 7.72 -6.05 -13.59
N THR A 527 7.99 -5.23 -12.58
CA THR A 527 9.35 -5.01 -12.07
C THR A 527 9.81 -6.09 -11.08
N GLY A 528 8.96 -7.04 -10.71
CA GLY A 528 9.37 -8.26 -10.02
C GLY A 528 10.22 -9.14 -10.94
N ARG A 529 10.92 -10.12 -10.36
CA ARG A 529 11.83 -11.00 -11.11
C ARG A 529 11.31 -12.44 -11.13
N SER A 530 11.50 -13.13 -12.25
CA SER A 530 11.28 -14.58 -12.27
C SER A 530 12.28 -15.26 -11.35
N LEU A 531 11.77 -16.15 -10.50
CA LEU A 531 12.53 -16.99 -9.59
C LEU A 531 12.88 -18.35 -10.22
N LEU A 532 12.43 -18.63 -11.46
CA LEU A 532 12.74 -19.86 -12.19
C LEU A 532 14.20 -19.87 -12.68
N ALA A 533 14.89 -20.99 -12.54
CA ALA A 533 16.24 -21.19 -13.10
C ALA A 533 16.21 -21.63 -14.56
N HIS A 534 17.25 -21.27 -15.32
CA HIS A 534 17.40 -21.57 -16.76
C HIS A 534 18.69 -22.33 -17.06
#